data_AF-A0A7S1A8C3-F1
#
_entry.id   AF-A0A7S1A8C3-F1
#
_cell.length_a   1.000
_cell.length_b   1.000
_cell.length_c   1.000
_cell.angle_alpha   90.00
_cell.angle_beta   90.00
_cell.angle_gamma   90.00
#
_symmetry.space_group_name_H-M   'P 1'
#
loop_
_entity.id
_entity.type
_entity.pdbx_description
1 polymer ?
#
loop_
_entity_poly.entity_id
_entity_poly.type
_entity_poly.pdbx_seq_one_letter_code
_entity_poly.pdbx_strand_id
1 'polypeptide(L)'
;MLDTLDDVRTFKHNNSIVFLSHQWLGYDEPDSDTIVQLRAMQVAVWTVLRSTPKRVYVWVDYLSVAQRHQRAQSMAVSALPVYVSLVDRFIIVAPDSFHRDSGERCDLISYSKRGWC
;
A
#
# COMPACT_ATOMS: atom_id res chain seq x y z
N MET A 1 -13.34 16.18 1.39
CA MET A 1 -13.77 15.06 2.26
C MET A 1 -14.28 13.96 1.33
N LEU A 2 -13.92 12.69 1.56
CA LEU A 2 -14.17 11.58 0.63
C LEU A 2 -15.01 10.52 1.35
N ASP A 3 -16.22 10.91 1.75
CA ASP A 3 -17.02 10.14 2.72
C ASP A 3 -18.15 9.35 2.04
N THR A 4 -18.53 9.73 0.82
CA THR A 4 -19.53 9.02 0.01
C THR A 4 -18.93 8.46 -1.29
N LEU A 5 -19.63 7.50 -1.90
CA LEU A 5 -19.23 6.95 -3.20
C LEU A 5 -19.26 8.01 -4.30
N ASP A 6 -20.18 8.96 -4.23
CA ASP A 6 -20.27 10.05 -5.20
C ASP A 6 -19.12 11.05 -5.03
N ASP A 7 -18.71 11.36 -3.80
CA ASP A 7 -17.49 12.16 -3.56
C ASP A 7 -16.26 11.51 -4.20
N VAL A 8 -16.11 10.19 -4.03
CA VAL A 8 -15.01 9.43 -4.61
C VAL A 8 -15.07 9.44 -6.13
N ARG A 9 -16.25 9.24 -6.73
CA ARG A 9 -16.44 9.33 -8.19
C ARG A 9 -16.05 10.71 -8.71
N THR A 10 -16.55 11.78 -8.08
CA THR A 10 -16.24 13.16 -8.46
C THR A 10 -14.75 13.44 -8.33
N PHE A 11 -14.12 13.00 -7.24
CA PHE A 11 -12.69 13.13 -7.02
C PHE A 11 -11.86 12.44 -8.11
N LYS A 12 -12.29 11.26 -8.56
CA LYS A 12 -11.59 10.46 -9.58
C LYS A 12 -11.67 11.02 -11.00
N HIS A 13 -12.44 12.09 -11.26
CA HIS A 13 -12.43 12.74 -12.58
C HIS A 13 -11.05 13.29 -12.94
N ASN A 14 -10.42 14.02 -12.02
CA ASN A 14 -9.13 14.69 -12.24
C ASN A 14 -7.97 14.05 -11.48
N ASN A 15 -8.27 13.12 -10.58
CA ASN A 15 -7.31 12.44 -9.73
C ASN A 15 -7.36 10.94 -9.94
N SER A 16 -6.27 10.25 -9.61
CA SER A 16 -6.21 8.79 -9.57
C SER A 16 -5.76 8.35 -8.18
N ILE A 17 -6.46 7.38 -7.61
CA ILE A 17 -6.15 6.79 -6.31
C ILE A 17 -5.39 5.49 -6.54
N VAL A 18 -4.19 5.38 -5.97
CA VAL A 18 -3.32 4.20 -6.05
C VAL A 18 -3.15 3.64 -4.65
N PHE A 19 -3.45 2.36 -4.47
CA PHE A 19 -3.09 1.64 -3.26
C PHE A 19 -1.80 0.87 -3.47
N LEU A 20 -0.85 1.05 -2.55
CA LEU A 20 0.36 0.24 -2.47
C LEU A 20 0.21 -0.75 -1.32
N SER A 21 0.20 -2.03 -1.67
CA SER A 21 0.22 -3.12 -0.70
C SER A 21 1.63 -3.69 -0.68
N HIS A 22 2.34 -3.57 0.43
CA HIS A 22 3.71 -4.05 0.55
C HIS A 22 3.80 -5.30 1.42
N GLN A 23 4.99 -5.91 1.45
CA GLN A 23 5.28 -6.97 2.38
C GLN A 23 6.15 -6.44 3.51
N TRP A 24 5.72 -6.71 4.74
CA TRP A 24 6.48 -6.39 5.93
C TRP A 24 7.78 -7.22 6.05
N LEU A 25 8.94 -6.56 6.14
CA LEU A 25 10.29 -7.17 6.12
C LEU A 25 11.01 -7.25 7.48
N GLY A 26 10.38 -6.89 8.59
CA GLY A 26 10.97 -6.99 9.92
C GLY A 26 9.93 -7.26 11.00
N TYR A 27 10.31 -7.45 12.26
CA TYR A 27 9.30 -7.55 13.32
C TYR A 27 8.71 -6.18 13.68
N ASP A 28 9.57 -5.16 13.75
CA ASP A 28 9.17 -3.82 14.19
C ASP A 28 9.07 -2.79 13.06
N GLU A 29 9.77 -3.03 11.94
CA GLU A 29 9.85 -2.09 10.82
C GLU A 29 9.38 -2.72 9.50
N PRO A 30 8.70 -1.94 8.63
CA PRO A 30 8.12 -2.43 7.38
C PRO A 30 9.16 -2.82 6.32
N ASP A 31 10.37 -2.28 6.41
CA ASP A 31 11.40 -2.39 5.37
C ASP A 31 12.69 -2.97 5.96
N SER A 32 13.60 -3.35 5.07
CA SER A 32 14.95 -3.79 5.42
C SER A 32 15.89 -2.59 5.59
N ASP A 33 17.09 -2.85 6.11
CA ASP A 33 18.19 -1.85 6.18
C ASP A 33 18.55 -1.25 4.82
N THR A 34 18.22 -1.96 3.73
CA THR A 34 18.47 -1.55 2.35
C THR A 34 17.35 -0.72 1.72
N ILE A 35 16.28 -0.41 2.48
CA ILE A 35 15.11 0.38 2.08
C ILE A 35 14.48 -0.07 0.75
N VAL A 36 14.46 -1.38 0.53
CA VAL A 36 14.09 -1.98 -0.75
C VAL A 36 12.61 -1.79 -1.06
N GLN A 37 11.74 -1.86 -0.04
CA GLN A 37 10.30 -1.64 -0.22
C GLN A 37 10.04 -0.20 -0.62
N LEU A 38 10.63 0.78 0.09
CA LEU A 38 10.44 2.19 -0.22
C LEU A 38 10.89 2.51 -1.65
N ARG A 39 12.04 1.98 -2.09
CA ARG A 39 12.54 2.16 -3.46
C ARG A 39 11.56 1.56 -4.48
N ALA A 40 11.06 0.35 -4.22
CA ALA A 40 10.08 -0.30 -5.09
C ALA A 40 8.77 0.48 -5.18
N MET A 41 8.27 1.01 -4.05
CA MET A 41 7.10 1.90 -4.00
C MET A 41 7.32 3.16 -4.85
N GLN A 42 8.47 3.82 -4.71
CA GLN A 42 8.80 5.01 -5.50
C GLN A 42 8.78 4.72 -7.00
N VAL A 43 9.43 3.63 -7.43
CA VAL A 43 9.44 3.20 -8.84
C VAL A 43 8.02 2.92 -9.35
N ALA A 44 7.18 2.25 -8.55
CA ALA A 44 5.79 2.00 -8.90
C ALA A 44 5.01 3.31 -9.09
N VAL A 45 5.14 4.27 -8.17
CA VAL A 45 4.47 5.58 -8.26
C VAL A 45 4.95 6.37 -9.48
N TRP A 46 6.26 6.39 -9.75
CA TRP A 46 6.82 7.02 -10.95
C TRP A 46 6.27 6.41 -12.24
N THR A 47 6.07 5.10 -12.26
CA THR A 47 5.49 4.39 -13.40
C THR A 47 4.02 4.79 -13.60
N VAL A 48 3.25 4.90 -12.52
CA VAL A 48 1.85 5.38 -12.61
C VAL A 48 1.79 6.82 -13.09
N LEU A 49 2.60 7.73 -12.53
CA LEU A 49 2.65 9.15 -12.90
C LEU A 49 2.94 9.35 -14.40
N ARG A 50 3.79 8.53 -15.00
CA ARG A 50 4.08 8.58 -16.45
C ARG A 50 2.95 8.03 -17.31
N SER A 51 2.05 7.23 -16.74
CA SER A 51 0.96 6.55 -17.45
C SER A 51 -0.36 7.32 -17.47
N THR A 52 -0.46 8.45 -16.77
CA THR A 52 -1.70 9.23 -16.68
C THR A 52 -1.43 10.72 -16.52
N PRO A 53 -2.23 11.60 -17.13
CA PRO A 53 -2.18 13.04 -16.86
C PRO A 53 -2.88 13.44 -15.55
N LYS A 54 -3.58 12.51 -14.89
CA LYS A 54 -4.29 12.77 -13.62
C LYS A 54 -3.31 12.97 -12.47
N ARG A 55 -3.73 13.73 -11.46
CA ARG A 55 -2.98 13.81 -10.19
C ARG A 55 -3.05 12.48 -9.47
N VAL A 56 -1.91 11.95 -9.04
CA VAL A 56 -1.84 10.64 -8.36
C VAL A 56 -1.84 10.85 -6.85
N TYR A 57 -2.78 10.21 -6.17
CA TYR A 57 -2.87 10.12 -4.71
C TYR A 57 -2.53 8.71 -4.30
N VAL A 58 -1.53 8.58 -3.44
CA VAL A 58 -1.01 7.29 -3.00
C VAL A 58 -1.53 7.00 -1.60
N TRP A 59 -2.12 5.83 -1.44
CA TRP A 59 -2.54 5.29 -0.16
C TRP A 59 -1.64 4.12 0.19
N VAL A 60 -0.93 4.25 1.30
CA VAL A 60 -0.07 3.20 1.88
C VAL A 60 -0.67 2.85 3.23
N ASP A 61 -1.08 1.61 3.41
CA ASP A 61 -1.77 1.13 4.60
C ASP A 61 -1.04 1.48 5.90
N TYR A 62 0.26 1.18 5.98
CA TYR A 62 1.07 1.46 7.16
C TYR A 62 1.04 2.95 7.56
N LEU A 63 1.11 3.86 6.59
CA LEU A 63 1.10 5.31 6.85
C LEU A 63 -0.29 5.89 7.09
N SER A 64 -1.33 5.17 6.66
CA SER A 64 -2.70 5.67 6.62
C SER A 64 -3.63 5.02 7.64
N VAL A 65 -3.15 3.98 8.31
CA VAL A 65 -3.82 3.28 9.40
C VAL A 65 -3.15 3.66 10.73
N ALA A 66 -3.95 3.82 11.79
CA ALA A 66 -3.41 4.10 13.12
C ALA A 66 -2.51 2.96 13.60
N GLN A 67 -1.22 3.24 13.85
CA GLN A 67 -0.27 2.21 14.31
C GLN A 67 -0.24 2.03 15.83
N ARG A 68 -0.61 3.06 16.60
CA ARG A 68 -0.48 3.06 18.07
C ARG A 68 -1.79 2.76 18.80
N HIS A 69 -2.93 2.96 18.14
CA HIS A 69 -4.24 2.82 18.77
C HIS A 69 -4.96 1.60 18.21
N GLN A 70 -4.88 0.47 18.92
CA GLN A 70 -5.33 -0.84 18.45
C GLN A 70 -6.75 -0.85 17.89
N ARG A 71 -7.71 -0.22 18.58
CA ARG A 71 -9.12 -0.23 18.11
C ARG A 71 -9.30 0.55 16.80
N ALA A 72 -8.56 1.64 16.64
CA ALA A 72 -8.61 2.44 15.41
C ALA A 72 -7.90 1.70 14.27
N GLN A 73 -6.79 1.01 14.58
CA GLN A 73 -6.12 0.11 13.65
C GLN A 73 -7.08 -0.97 13.15
N SER A 74 -7.71 -1.71 14.06
CA SER A 74 -8.64 -2.79 13.70
C SER A 74 -9.82 -2.29 12.88
N MET A 75 -10.40 -1.13 13.22
CA MET A 75 -11.47 -0.52 12.41
C MET A 75 -10.99 -0.19 11.00
N ALA A 76 -9.83 0.46 10.86
CA ALA A 76 -9.29 0.81 9.55
C ALA A 76 -8.91 -0.43 8.73
N VAL A 77 -8.31 -1.45 9.35
CA VAL A 77 -8.00 -2.75 8.73
C VAL A 77 -9.28 -3.42 8.22
N SER A 78 -10.35 -3.42 9.01
CA SER A 78 -11.64 -3.99 8.60
C SER A 78 -12.29 -3.25 7.43
N ALA A 79 -11.96 -1.96 7.25
CA ALA A 79 -12.45 -1.13 6.15
C ALA A 79 -11.59 -1.20 4.88
N LEU A 80 -10.38 -1.78 4.94
CA LEU A 80 -9.47 -1.89 3.78
C LEU A 80 -10.15 -2.44 2.52
N PRO A 81 -10.98 -3.51 2.57
CA PRO A 81 -11.62 -4.04 1.37
C PRO A 81 -12.50 -3.01 0.64
N VAL A 82 -13.17 -2.14 1.39
CA VAL A 82 -13.98 -1.06 0.82
C VAL A 82 -13.08 -0.05 0.12
N TYR A 83 -12.01 0.41 0.76
CA TYR A 83 -11.08 1.37 0.16
C TYR A 83 -10.38 0.80 -1.08
N VAL A 84 -9.96 -0.46 -1.03
CA VAL A 84 -9.37 -1.19 -2.15
C VAL A 84 -10.36 -1.30 -3.32
N SER A 85 -11.66 -1.47 -3.05
CA SER A 85 -12.68 -1.50 -4.12
C SER A 85 -12.83 -0.16 -4.86
N LEU A 86 -12.35 0.94 -4.26
CA LEU A 86 -12.53 2.30 -4.77
C LEU A 86 -11.29 2.86 -5.50
N VAL A 87 -10.13 2.21 -5.37
CA VAL A 87 -8.89 2.68 -6.02
C VAL A 87 -8.94 2.47 -7.54
N ASP A 88 -8.14 3.25 -8.28
CA ASP A 88 -7.95 3.01 -9.72
C ASP A 88 -6.91 1.92 -9.98
N ARG A 89 -5.93 1.81 -9.08
CA ARG A 89 -4.83 0.85 -9.20
C ARG A 89 -4.50 0.27 -7.83
N PHE A 90 -4.45 -1.05 -7.79
CA PHE A 90 -3.90 -1.82 -6.68
C PHE A 90 -2.55 -2.36 -7.11
N ILE A 91 -1.48 -1.98 -6.41
CA ILE A 91 -0.11 -2.38 -6.74
C ILE A 91 0.46 -3.17 -5.59
N ILE A 92 0.92 -4.38 -5.90
CA ILE A 92 1.68 -5.23 -4.99
C ILE A 92 3.15 -4.80 -5.07
N VAL A 93 3.74 -4.49 -3.93
CA VAL A 93 5.15 -4.15 -3.75
C VAL A 93 5.80 -5.29 -2.98
N ALA A 94 6.33 -6.26 -3.73
CA ALA A 94 6.98 -7.44 -3.18
C ALA A 94 8.27 -7.75 -3.98
N PRO A 95 9.28 -6.86 -3.91
CA PRO A 95 10.58 -7.12 -4.52
C PRO A 95 11.25 -8.31 -3.81
N ASP A 96 12.10 -9.05 -4.54
CA ASP A 96 12.94 -10.08 -3.95
C ASP A 96 13.85 -9.46 -2.87
N SER A 97 13.69 -9.94 -1.65
CA SER A 97 14.42 -9.48 -0.46
C SER A 97 14.48 -10.60 0.60
N PHE A 98 15.01 -10.26 1.76
CA PHE A 98 15.04 -11.11 2.94
C PHE A 98 14.44 -10.35 4.13
N HIS A 99 13.69 -11.07 4.96
CA HIS A 99 13.24 -10.55 6.25
C HIS A 99 14.47 -10.26 7.11
N ARG A 100 14.58 -9.05 7.67
CA ARG A 100 15.77 -8.59 8.38
C ARG A 100 16.08 -9.44 9.61
N ASP A 101 15.06 -9.87 10.34
CA ASP A 101 15.24 -10.62 11.59
C ASP A 101 15.34 -12.15 11.39
N SER A 102 14.45 -12.76 10.60
CA SER A 102 14.44 -14.22 10.39
C SER A 102 15.35 -14.70 9.26
N GLY A 103 15.77 -13.81 8.36
CA GLY A 103 16.53 -14.17 7.15
C GLY A 103 15.70 -14.94 6.12
N GLU A 104 14.38 -15.08 6.30
CA GLU A 104 13.52 -15.76 5.35
C GLU A 104 13.38 -14.98 4.05
N ARG A 105 13.33 -15.69 2.92
CA ARG A 105 13.12 -15.07 1.61
C ARG A 105 11.74 -14.42 1.55
N CYS A 106 11.74 -13.16 1.14
CA CYS A 106 10.53 -12.38 0.89
C CYS A 106 10.47 -12.06 -0.60
N ASP A 107 9.40 -12.52 -1.24
CA ASP A 107 9.10 -12.33 -2.67
C ASP A 107 7.57 -12.34 -2.89
N LEU A 108 7.14 -12.18 -4.14
CA LEU A 108 5.74 -12.22 -4.53
C LEU A 108 5.00 -13.49 -4.06
N ILE A 109 5.68 -14.64 -4.03
CA ILE A 109 5.09 -15.91 -3.57
C ILE A 109 4.82 -15.82 -2.07
N SER A 110 5.80 -15.38 -1.29
CA SER A 110 5.66 -15.20 0.16
C SER A 110 4.59 -14.17 0.52
N TYR A 111 4.51 -13.05 -0.22
CA TYR A 111 3.46 -12.06 -0.09
C TYR A 111 2.08 -12.68 -0.30
N SER A 112 1.91 -13.45 -1.40
CA SER A 112 0.60 -14.04 -1.76
C SER A 112 0.04 -15.00 -0.69
N LYS A 113 0.90 -15.63 0.11
CA LYS A 113 0.50 -16.52 1.20
C LYS A 113 -0.06 -15.76 2.41
N ARG A 114 0.44 -14.54 2.65
CA ARG A 114 0.03 -13.67 3.76
C ARG A 114 -1.15 -12.78 3.37
N GLY A 115 -1.24 -12.42 2.09
CA GLY A 115 -2.17 -11.42 1.60
C GLY A 115 -1.61 -10.01 1.78
N TRP A 116 -2.49 -9.05 2.08
CA TRP A 116 -2.11 -7.68 2.43
C TRP A 116 -1.46 -7.61 3.83
N CYS A 117 -0.43 -6.76 3.97
CA CYS A 117 0.34 -6.32 5.18
C CYS A 117 1.86 -6.33 4.96
#